data_AF-A0A4S4FF80-F1
#
_entry.id   AF-A0A4S4FF80-F1
#
_cell.length_a   1.000
_cell.length_b   1.000
_cell.length_c   1.000
_cell.angle_alpha   90.00
_cell.angle_beta   90.00
_cell.angle_gamma   90.00
#
_symmetry.space_group_name_H-M   'P 1'
#
loop_
_entity.id
_entity.type
_entity.pdbx_description
1 polymer ?
#
loop_
_entity_poly.entity_id
_entity_poly.type
_entity_poly.pdbx_seq_one_letter_code
_entity_poly.pdbx_strand_id
1 'polypeptide(L)' 'MSYVVIQVVLKEKMWGTGSGNLTELEKSINAQAALGYRLHTITTAASGSKGLIAGGDRIQATMVFERIA' A
#
# COMPACT_ATOMS: atom_id res chain seq x y z
N MET A 1 22.73 8.76 0.78
CA MET A 1 21.55 7.88 1.00
C MET A 1 20.39 8.43 0.21
N SER A 2 19.69 7.58 -0.53
CA SER A 2 18.56 7.98 -1.38
C SER A 2 17.30 7.30 -0.86
N TYR A 3 16.18 8.03 -0.81
CA TYR A 3 14.89 7.51 -0.40
C TYR A 3 13.88 7.56 -1.53
N VAL A 4 12.97 6.59 -1.56
CA VAL A 4 11.83 6.53 -2.48
C VAL A 4 10.57 6.39 -1.63
N VAL A 5 9.54 7.17 -1.96
CA VAL A 5 8.24 7.12 -1.27
C VAL A 5 7.19 6.60 -2.25
N ILE A 6 6.46 5.57 -1.84
CA ILE A 6 5.40 4.95 -2.63
C ILE A 6 4.12 4.94 -1.83
N GLN A 7 3.01 5.27 -2.49
CA GLN A 7 1.69 5.22 -1.91
C GLN A 7 0.83 4.19 -2.66
N VAL A 8 0.18 3.31 -1.90
CA VAL A 8 -0.76 2.31 -2.42
C VAL A 8 -2.10 2.49 -1.71
N VAL A 9 -3.19 2.46 -2.47
CA VAL A 9 -4.56 2.53 -1.92
C VAL A 9 -5.16 1.13 -1.94
N LEU A 10 -5.41 0.58 -0.76
CA LEU A 10 -6.11 -0.67 -0.53
C LEU A 10 -7.61 -0.37 -0.44
N LYS A 11 -8.43 -0.95 -1.33
CA LYS A 11 -9.89 -0.73 -1.34
C LYS A 11 -10.60 -1.99 -0.88
N GLU A 12 -11.48 -1.90 0.11
CA GLU A 12 -12.31 -3.06 0.45
C GLU A 12 -13.02 -3.61 -0.80
N LYS A 13 -12.98 -4.94 -0.94
CA LYS A 13 -13.60 -5.61 -2.06
C LYS A 13 -15.11 -5.51 -1.88
N MET A 14 -15.81 -4.90 -2.83
CA MET A 14 -17.28 -4.87 -2.80
C MET A 14 -17.92 -6.27 -2.96
N TRP A 15 -17.15 -7.31 -3.34
CA TRP A 15 -17.66 -8.69 -3.43
C TRP A 15 -16.51 -9.74 -3.37
N GLY A 16 -16.59 -10.69 -2.42
CA GLY A 16 -15.71 -11.88 -2.33
C GLY A 16 -14.63 -11.84 -1.23
N THR A 17 -14.26 -13.01 -0.70
CA THR A 17 -13.36 -13.22 0.46
C THR A 17 -11.85 -13.13 0.17
N GLY A 18 -11.45 -12.81 -1.05
CA GLY A 18 -10.03 -12.78 -1.46
C GLY A 18 -9.42 -11.38 -1.35
N SER A 19 -8.38 -11.22 -0.53
CA SER A 19 -7.68 -9.96 -0.17
C SER A 19 -6.82 -9.34 -1.29
N GLY A 20 -7.38 -9.11 -2.49
CA GLY A 20 -6.65 -8.61 -3.67
C GLY A 20 -5.83 -7.32 -3.47
N ASN A 21 -6.07 -6.56 -2.39
CA ASN A 21 -5.26 -5.41 -2.01
C ASN A 21 -3.88 -5.79 -1.45
N LEU A 22 -3.78 -6.91 -0.73
CA LEU A 22 -2.51 -7.36 -0.16
C LEU A 22 -1.54 -7.76 -1.26
N THR A 23 -2.04 -8.29 -2.37
CA THR A 23 -1.24 -8.61 -3.57
C THR A 23 -0.60 -7.37 -4.18
N GLU A 24 -1.31 -6.23 -4.24
CA GLU A 24 -0.75 -4.99 -4.80
C GLU A 24 0.29 -4.35 -3.86
N LEU A 25 0.05 -4.44 -2.55
CA LEU A 25 1.02 -4.02 -1.53
C LEU A 25 2.31 -4.85 -1.63
N GLU A 26 2.18 -6.17 -1.66
CA GLU A 26 3.29 -7.11 -1.81
C GLU A 26 4.08 -6.85 -3.09
N LYS A 27 3.38 -6.67 -4.22
CA LYS A 27 4.00 -6.34 -5.51
C LYS A 27 4.81 -5.05 -5.45
N SER A 28 4.28 -4.01 -4.80
CA SER A 28 4.97 -2.72 -4.67
C SER A 28 6.26 -2.85 -3.83
N ILE A 29 6.20 -3.61 -2.73
CA ILE A 29 7.35 -3.88 -1.87
C ILE A 29 8.41 -4.68 -2.64
N ASN A 30 8.01 -5.76 -3.30
CA ASN A 30 8.92 -6.63 -4.05
C ASN A 30 9.58 -5.88 -5.22
N ALA A 31 8.87 -4.96 -5.89
CA ALA A 31 9.45 -4.13 -6.94
C ALA A 31 10.59 -3.24 -6.43
N GLN A 32 10.45 -2.63 -5.25
CA GLN A 32 11.51 -1.81 -4.65
C GLN A 32 12.68 -2.67 -4.14
N ALA A 33 12.37 -3.82 -3.55
CA ALA A 33 13.38 -4.78 -3.11
C ALA A 33 14.26 -5.26 -4.29
N ALA A 34 13.64 -5.57 -5.44
CA ALA A 34 14.36 -5.96 -6.65
C ALA A 34 15.29 -4.86 -7.20
N LEU A 35 15.00 -3.59 -6.92
CA LEU A 35 15.84 -2.44 -7.27
C LEU A 35 16.94 -2.14 -6.24
N GLY A 36 17.10 -2.97 -5.22
CA GLY A 36 18.10 -2.79 -4.16
C GLY A 36 17.68 -1.78 -3.09
N TYR A 37 16.38 -1.50 -2.93
CA TYR A 37 15.89 -0.68 -1.85
C TYR A 37 15.33 -1.54 -0.70
N ARG A 38 15.58 -1.11 0.54
CA ARG A 38 15.02 -1.70 1.75
C ARG A 38 13.83 -0.89 2.23
N LEU A 39 12.73 -1.56 2.59
CA LEU A 39 11.62 -0.89 3.26
C LEU A 39 12.09 -0.38 4.63
N HIS A 40 12.06 0.94 4.82
CA HIS A 40 12.45 1.59 6.06
C HIS A 40 11.23 1.80 6.96
N THR A 41 10.17 2.40 6.42
CA THR A 41 8.96 2.75 7.18
C THR A 41 7.72 2.48 6.34
N ILE A 42 6.66 2.00 7.00
CA ILE A 42 5.31 1.95 6.44
C ILE A 42 4.34 2.63 7.40
N THR A 43 3.49 3.51 6.88
CA THR A 43 2.36 4.09 7.62
C THR A 43 1.07 3.79 6.88
N THR A 44 0.01 3.56 7.64
CA THR A 44 -1.33 3.36 7.08
C THR A 44 -2.26 4.42 7.60
N ALA A 45 -3.14 4.92 6.73
CA ALA A 45 -4.21 5.84 7.08
C ALA A 45 -5.53 5.26 6.56
N ALA A 46 -6.48 5.05 7.47
CA ALA A 46 -7.84 4.70 7.08
C ALA A 46 -8.57 5.98 6.65
N SER A 47 -9.09 6.00 5.42
CA SER A 47 -10.05 6.98 4.98
C SER A 47 -11.43 6.39 5.22
N GLY A 48 -12.08 6.81 6.31
CA GLY A 48 -13.41 6.35 6.68
C GLY A 48 -14.43 6.59 5.55
N SER A 49 -15.30 5.61 5.35
CA SER A 49 -16.34 5.57 4.31
C SER A 49 -17.18 6.86 4.24
N LYS A 50 -17.12 7.58 3.12
CA LYS A 50 -18.17 8.57 2.78
C LYS A 50 -19.37 7.84 2.16
N GLY A 51 -20.25 7.32 3.02
CA GLY A 51 -21.69 7.18 2.73
C GLY A 51 -22.19 5.81 2.24
N LEU A 52 -23.40 5.47 2.70
CA LEU A 52 -24.25 4.29 2.42
C LEU A 52 -24.54 3.98 0.93
N ILE A 53 -23.98 4.73 -0.02
CA ILE A 53 -24.24 4.58 -1.47
C ILE A 53 -22.95 4.42 -2.30
N ALA A 54 -21.75 4.59 -1.72
CA ALA A 54 -20.50 4.52 -2.51
C ALA A 54 -19.32 3.92 -1.75
N GLY A 55 -19.34 2.59 -1.61
CA GLY A 55 -18.16 1.72 -1.74
C GLY A 55 -17.04 1.87 -0.72
N GLY A 56 -17.13 1.04 0.34
CA GLY A 56 -16.06 0.38 1.09
C GLY A 56 -15.04 1.25 1.82
N ASP A 57 -14.50 0.74 2.94
CA ASP A 57 -13.37 1.40 3.59
C ASP A 57 -12.14 1.37 2.68
N ARG A 58 -11.36 2.45 2.74
CA ARG A 58 -10.11 2.59 1.98
C ARG A 58 -8.97 2.78 2.97
N ILE A 59 -7.98 1.90 2.86
CA ILE A 59 -6.73 2.05 3.61
C ILE A 59 -5.67 2.54 2.64
N GLN A 60 -5.07 3.69 2.94
CA GLN A 60 -3.93 4.21 2.21
C GLN A 60 -2.66 3.80 2.95
N ALA A 61 -1.76 3.08 2.27
CA ALA A 61 -0.45 2.72 2.78
C ALA A 61 0.61 3.61 2.11
N THR A 62 1.42 4.28 2.91
CA THR A 62 2.59 5.04 2.47
C THR A 62 3.84 4.31 2.94
N MET A 63 4.71 3.96 2.01
CA MET A 63 5.94 3.22 2.25
C MET A 63 7.14 4.07 1.87
N VAL A 64 8.13 4.12 2.75
CA VAL A 64 9.42 4.77 2.53
C VAL A 64 10.47 3.70 2.41
N PHE A 65 11.19 3.71 1.29
CA PHE A 65 12.28 2.80 1.00
C PHE A 65 13.60 3.56 0.99
N GLU A 66 14.63 2.97 1.57
CA GLU A 66 16.00 3.49 1.54
C GLU A 66 16.87 2.65 0.61
N ARG A 67 17.73 3.28 -0.18
CA ARG A 67 18.65 2.56 -1.06
C ARG A 67 19.71 1.85 -0.22
N ILE A 68 19.85 0.54 -0.43
CA ILE A 68 20.98 -0.21 0.10
C ILE A 68 22.17 0.18 -0.81
N ALA A 69 23.20 0.77 -0.20
CA ALA A 69 24.37 1.28 -0.92
C ALA A 69 25.08 0.18 -1.72
#